data_AF-A0AB38PZH9-F1
#
_entry.id   AF-A0AB38PZH9-F1
#
_cell.length_a   1.000
_cell.length_b   1.000
_cell.length_c   1.000
_cell.angle_alpha   90.00
_cell.angle_beta   90.00
_cell.angle_gamma   90.00
#
_symmetry.space_group_name_H-M   'P 1'
#
loop_
_entity.id
_entity.type
_entity.pdbx_description
1 polymer ?
#
loop_
_entity_poly.entity_id
_entity_poly.type
_entity_poly.pdbx_seq_one_letter_code
_entity_poly.pdbx_strand_id
1 'polypeptide(L)'
;MNTNATCYFVKLKKEKLFILPDIIIIISKNGINVFNIKDLKITVSDINFVEDIAPNDTEILSYTWQFVNKNGTPDKRYKNNLQLPICHYGILSFQTDTGFNTDLCISNYSNAINFKQIIENMNN
;
A
#
# COMPACT_ATOMS: atom_id res chain seq x y z
N MET A 1 0.71 30.32 -16.00
CA MET A 1 1.22 28.99 -16.37
C MET A 1 0.31 27.97 -15.69
N ASN A 2 -0.74 27.52 -16.38
CA ASN A 2 -1.69 26.55 -15.82
C ASN A 2 -1.17 25.15 -16.16
N THR A 3 -0.77 24.40 -15.15
CA THR A 3 -0.41 22.99 -15.32
C THR A 3 -1.57 22.17 -14.77
N ASN A 4 -2.42 21.64 -15.66
CA ASN A 4 -3.56 20.76 -15.33
C ASN A 4 -3.12 19.32 -14.99
N ALA A 5 -1.90 19.13 -14.48
CA ALA A 5 -1.40 17.79 -14.16
C ALA A 5 -1.86 17.40 -12.77
N THR A 6 -2.61 16.30 -12.68
CA THR A 6 -3.00 15.69 -11.41
C THR A 6 -1.74 15.24 -10.66
N CYS A 7 -1.58 15.69 -9.42
CA CYS A 7 -0.47 15.30 -8.56
C CYS A 7 -1.04 14.61 -7.32
N TYR A 8 -0.65 13.36 -7.12
CA TYR A 8 -0.99 12.61 -5.91
C TYR A 8 0.15 12.71 -4.91
N PHE A 9 -0.19 12.88 -3.63
CA PHE A 9 0.77 13.00 -2.55
C PHE A 9 0.56 11.89 -1.53
N VAL A 10 1.65 11.19 -1.19
CA VAL A 10 1.68 10.18 -0.14
C VAL A 10 2.80 10.53 0.84
N LYS A 11 2.44 10.71 2.11
CA LYS A 11 3.42 10.86 3.20
C LYS A 11 3.90 9.48 3.60
N LEU A 12 5.18 9.19 3.35
CA LEU A 12 5.84 7.98 3.82
C LEU A 12 6.40 8.19 5.24
N LYS A 13 7.00 7.14 5.81
CA LYS A 13 7.57 7.21 7.17
C LYS A 13 8.67 8.26 7.29
N LYS A 14 9.58 8.35 6.31
CA LYS A 14 10.73 9.26 6.32
C LYS A 14 10.73 10.22 5.13
N GLU A 15 9.99 9.89 4.08
CA GLU A 15 9.97 10.59 2.81
C GLU A 15 8.58 11.16 2.49
N LYS A 16 8.53 12.05 1.52
CA LYS A 16 7.31 12.52 0.86
C LYS A 16 7.36 12.03 -0.58
N LEU A 17 6.35 11.29 -1.00
CA LEU A 17 6.20 10.79 -2.35
C LEU A 17 5.16 11.63 -3.09
N PHE A 18 5.53 12.17 -4.23
CA PHE A 18 4.61 12.81 -5.17
C PHE A 18 4.60 12.01 -6.46
N ILE A 19 3.41 11.66 -6.92
CA ILE A 19 3.18 10.90 -8.14
C ILE A 19 2.49 11.83 -9.13
N LEU A 20 3.19 12.16 -10.20
CA LEU A 20 2.68 12.89 -11.36
C LEU A 20 2.53 11.91 -12.53
N PRO A 21 1.86 12.29 -13.63
CA PRO A 21 1.62 11.38 -14.75
C PRO A 21 2.91 10.78 -15.32
N ASP A 22 3.97 11.57 -15.42
CA ASP A 22 5.22 11.15 -16.06
C ASP A 22 6.36 10.90 -15.08
N ILE A 23 6.32 11.52 -13.89
CA ILE A 23 7.42 11.55 -12.93
C ILE A 23 6.97 11.27 -11.51
N ILE A 24 7.89 10.73 -10.73
CA ILE A 24 7.77 10.57 -9.29
C ILE A 24 8.83 11.43 -8.62
N ILE A 25 8.41 12.20 -7.62
CA ILE A 25 9.30 13.05 -6.81
C ILE A 25 9.32 12.52 -5.39
N ILE A 26 10.53 12.26 -4.88
CA ILE A 26 10.74 11.81 -3.50
C ILE A 26 11.55 12.87 -2.76
N ILE A 27 10.97 13.42 -1.70
CA ILE A 27 11.64 14.38 -0.82
C ILE A 27 11.98 13.69 0.50
N SER A 28 13.26 13.65 0.84
CA SER A 28 13.78 13.05 2.07
C SER A 28 14.75 14.02 2.77
N LYS A 29 15.32 13.60 3.92
CA LYS A 29 16.40 14.35 4.58
C LYS A 29 17.67 14.48 3.72
N ASN A 30 17.88 13.54 2.80
CA ASN A 30 19.08 13.48 1.97
C ASN A 30 18.94 14.31 0.68
N GLY A 31 17.79 14.97 0.46
CA GLY A 31 17.52 15.78 -0.71
C GLY A 31 16.26 15.35 -1.47
N ILE A 32 16.17 15.84 -2.71
CA ILE A 32 15.06 15.62 -3.63
C ILE A 32 15.55 14.72 -4.77
N ASN A 33 14.84 13.63 -5.00
CA ASN A 33 15.05 12.75 -6.14
C ASN A 33 13.84 12.82 -7.07
N VAL A 34 14.09 12.81 -8.37
CA VAL A 34 13.06 12.81 -9.42
C VAL A 34 13.35 11.67 -10.36
N PHE A 35 12.34 10.84 -10.64
CA PHE A 35 12.42 9.69 -11.53
C PHE A 35 11.30 9.76 -12.56
N ASN A 36 11.55 9.28 -13.77
CA ASN A 36 10.43 9.00 -14.68
C ASN A 36 9.71 7.76 -14.17
N ILE A 37 8.39 7.74 -14.28
CA ILE A 37 7.59 6.58 -13.88
C ILE A 37 7.96 5.34 -14.71
N LYS A 38 8.50 5.55 -15.92
CA LYS A 38 9.00 4.50 -16.82
C LYS A 38 10.23 3.77 -16.27
N ASP A 39 11.02 4.43 -15.43
CA ASP A 39 12.23 3.86 -14.82
C ASP A 39 11.90 3.10 -13.53
N LEU A 40 10.63 3.10 -13.11
CA LEU A 40 10.19 2.46 -11.88
C LEU A 40 9.89 0.98 -12.11
N LYS A 41 10.58 0.12 -11.36
CA LYS A 41 10.21 -1.29 -11.23
C LYS A 41 9.08 -1.40 -10.21
N ILE A 42 7.93 -1.89 -10.66
CA ILE A 42 6.73 -2.06 -9.83
C ILE A 42 6.40 -3.55 -9.72
N THR A 43 6.35 -4.05 -8.49
CA THR A 43 5.84 -5.40 -8.21
C THR A 43 4.64 -5.33 -7.28
N VAL A 44 3.75 -6.30 -7.41
CA VAL A 44 2.59 -6.46 -6.53
C VAL A 44 2.71 -7.80 -5.83
N SER A 45 2.51 -7.81 -4.51
CA SER A 45 2.30 -9.02 -3.71
C SER A 45 1.09 -8.82 -2.80
N ASP A 46 0.61 -9.87 -2.14
CA ASP A 46 -0.50 -9.81 -1.19
C ASP A 46 -0.04 -9.97 0.26
N ILE A 47 -0.83 -9.40 1.18
CA ILE A 47 -0.67 -9.59 2.62
C ILE A 47 -2.02 -9.48 3.31
N ASN A 48 -2.19 -10.21 4.41
CA ASN A 48 -3.39 -10.14 5.24
C ASN A 48 -3.11 -9.33 6.50
N PHE A 49 -3.89 -8.27 6.73
CA PHE A 49 -3.83 -7.47 7.94
C PHE A 49 -5.03 -7.75 8.84
N VAL A 50 -4.77 -7.86 10.15
CA VAL A 50 -5.83 -7.79 11.16
C VAL A 50 -6.07 -6.32 11.45
N GLU A 51 -7.27 -5.83 11.14
CA GLU A 51 -7.65 -4.43 11.34
C GLU A 51 -8.63 -4.28 12.50
N ASP A 52 -8.60 -3.14 13.19
CA ASP A 52 -9.65 -2.82 14.17
C ASP A 52 -10.98 -2.52 13.47
N ILE A 53 -10.91 -1.81 12.33
CA ILE A 53 -12.03 -1.50 11.46
C ILE A 53 -11.56 -1.69 10.03
N ALA A 54 -12.24 -2.55 9.28
CA ALA A 54 -11.91 -2.80 7.88
C ALA A 54 -12.07 -1.51 7.04
N PRO A 55 -11.12 -1.17 6.16
CA PRO A 55 -11.34 -0.15 5.14
C PRO A 55 -12.56 -0.46 4.27
N ASN A 56 -13.27 0.57 3.82
CA ASN A 56 -14.51 0.39 3.06
C ASN A 56 -14.33 -0.35 1.71
N ASP A 57 -13.12 -0.32 1.14
CA ASP A 57 -12.81 -0.92 -0.16
C ASP A 57 -12.02 -2.23 -0.06
N THR A 58 -11.80 -2.76 1.14
CA THR A 58 -11.05 -3.99 1.35
C THR A 58 -11.91 -5.23 1.17
N GLU A 59 -11.27 -6.34 0.79
CA GLU A 59 -11.87 -7.68 0.87
C GLU A 59 -11.59 -8.28 2.26
N ILE A 60 -12.64 -8.60 3.01
CA ILE A 60 -12.51 -9.30 4.30
C ILE A 60 -12.51 -10.80 4.02
N LEU A 61 -11.39 -11.47 4.29
CA LEU A 61 -11.23 -12.91 4.05
C LEU A 61 -11.85 -13.76 5.17
N SER A 62 -11.69 -13.30 6.41
CA SER A 62 -12.17 -13.99 7.61
C SER A 62 -12.14 -13.05 8.81
N TYR A 63 -12.46 -13.56 10.00
CA TYR A 63 -12.37 -12.84 11.26
C TYR A 63 -11.55 -13.65 12.26
N THR A 64 -10.77 -12.95 13.09
CA THR A 64 -10.07 -13.53 14.24
C THR A 64 -10.58 -12.88 15.53
N TRP A 65 -10.18 -13.40 16.70
CA TRP A 65 -10.46 -12.76 17.97
C TRP A 65 -9.29 -11.88 18.39
N GLN A 66 -9.58 -10.76 19.06
CA GLN A 66 -8.56 -9.88 19.63
C GLN A 66 -7.65 -10.63 20.60
N PHE A 67 -8.22 -11.55 21.39
CA PHE A 67 -7.48 -12.45 22.28
C PHE A 67 -7.77 -13.91 21.92
N VAL A 68 -6.76 -14.62 21.41
CA VAL A 68 -6.87 -16.02 20.97
C VAL A 68 -6.10 -16.97 21.88
N ASN A 69 -6.63 -18.18 22.05
CA ASN A 69 -5.88 -19.32 22.54
C ASN A 69 -4.85 -19.78 21.49
N LYS A 70 -3.90 -20.65 21.89
CA LYS A 70 -2.91 -21.24 20.95
C LYS A 70 -3.52 -21.93 19.73
N ASN A 71 -4.79 -22.32 19.79
CA ASN A 71 -5.54 -22.97 18.71
C ASN A 71 -6.43 -22.01 17.90
N GLY A 72 -6.33 -20.68 18.11
CA GLY A 72 -7.12 -19.67 17.40
C GLY A 72 -8.54 -19.43 17.93
N THR A 73 -9.02 -20.23 18.88
CA THR A 73 -10.34 -20.04 19.51
C THR A 73 -10.35 -18.83 20.46
N PRO A 74 -11.51 -18.21 20.75
CA PRO A 74 -11.56 -17.06 21.65
C PRO A 74 -11.09 -17.42 23.06
N ASP A 75 -10.20 -16.61 23.63
CA ASP A 75 -9.88 -16.69 25.05
C ASP A 75 -11.05 -16.14 25.87
N LYS A 76 -11.78 -17.04 26.53
CA LYS A 76 -13.00 -16.73 27.29
C LYS A 76 -12.74 -16.03 28.62
N ARG A 77 -11.48 -15.84 29.02
CA ARG A 77 -11.13 -15.04 30.22
C ARG A 77 -11.37 -13.54 29.99
N TYR A 78 -11.39 -13.10 28.73
CA TYR A 78 -11.68 -11.73 28.35
C TYR A 78 -13.18 -11.56 28.08
N LYS A 79 -13.86 -10.79 28.94
CA LYS A 79 -15.32 -10.58 28.87
C LYS A 79 -15.78 -9.85 27.60
N ASN A 80 -14.94 -8.99 27.02
CA ASN A 80 -15.24 -8.18 25.83
C ASN A 80 -14.24 -8.49 24.69
N ASN A 81 -14.03 -9.77 24.40
CA ASN A 81 -13.13 -10.20 23.34
C ASN A 81 -13.79 -9.94 21.97
N LEU A 82 -13.32 -8.93 21.23
CA LEU A 82 -13.89 -8.53 19.95
C LEU A 82 -13.42 -9.44 18.82
N GLN A 83 -14.26 -9.60 17.78
CA GLN A 83 -13.81 -10.14 16.50
C GLN A 83 -13.21 -9.02 15.66
N LEU A 84 -12.05 -9.28 15.08
CA LEU A 84 -11.30 -8.37 14.23
C LEU A 84 -11.26 -8.92 12.80
N PRO A 85 -11.59 -8.12 11.77
CA PRO A 85 -11.50 -8.56 10.38
C PRO A 85 -10.05 -8.83 9.96
N ILE A 86 -9.86 -9.91 9.22
CA ILE A 86 -8.64 -10.19 8.46
C ILE A 86 -8.88 -9.71 7.03
N CYS A 87 -8.22 -8.61 6.68
CA CYS A 87 -8.41 -7.87 5.43
C CYS A 87 -7.28 -8.19 4.45
N HIS A 88 -7.63 -8.38 3.18
CA HIS A 88 -6.70 -8.69 2.09
C HIS A 88 -6.18 -7.41 1.44
N TYR A 89 -4.88 -7.17 1.57
CA TYR A 89 -4.21 -5.99 1.04
C TYR A 89 -3.25 -6.39 -0.08
N GLY A 90 -3.07 -5.46 -1.02
CA GLY A 90 -1.94 -5.49 -1.94
C GLY A 90 -0.76 -4.69 -1.40
N ILE A 91 0.44 -5.21 -1.60
CA ILE A 91 1.70 -4.49 -1.42
C ILE A 91 2.19 -4.07 -2.81
N LEU A 92 2.17 -2.77 -3.07
CA LEU A 92 2.85 -2.16 -4.20
C LEU A 92 4.29 -1.82 -3.81
N SER A 93 5.24 -2.56 -4.35
CA SER A 93 6.66 -2.28 -4.17
C SER A 93 7.18 -1.44 -5.33
N PHE A 94 7.77 -0.30 -4.99
CA PHE A 94 8.37 0.64 -5.93
C PHE A 94 9.88 0.63 -5.77
N GLN A 95 10.59 0.29 -6.85
CA GLN A 95 12.04 0.24 -6.85
C GLN A 95 12.65 1.00 -8.03
N THR A 96 13.70 1.78 -7.79
CA THR A 96 14.55 2.35 -8.85
C THR A 96 15.97 1.80 -8.74
N ASP A 97 16.70 1.80 -9.86
CA ASP A 97 18.11 1.35 -9.89
C ASP A 97 19.04 2.26 -9.08
N THR A 98 18.61 3.49 -8.80
CA THR A 98 19.30 4.51 -8.00
C THR A 98 19.07 4.37 -6.49
N GLY A 99 18.31 3.36 -6.06
CA GLY A 99 18.17 3.00 -4.65
C GLY A 99 16.92 3.52 -3.94
N PHE A 100 15.93 4.06 -4.65
CA PHE A 100 14.61 4.21 -4.05
C PHE A 100 13.95 2.83 -3.95
N ASN A 101 13.48 2.48 -2.76
CA ASN A 101 12.75 1.24 -2.51
C ASN A 101 11.69 1.49 -1.44
N THR A 102 10.41 1.35 -1.77
CA THR A 102 9.32 1.55 -0.82
C THR A 102 8.14 0.65 -1.10
N ASP A 103 7.44 0.29 -0.05
CA ASP A 103 6.21 -0.51 -0.11
C ASP A 103 5.01 0.35 0.29
N LEU A 104 3.97 0.34 -0.54
CA LEU A 104 2.66 0.88 -0.22
C LEU A 104 1.69 -0.27 0.04
N CYS A 105 1.06 -0.27 1.21
CA CYS A 105 -0.04 -1.17 1.52
C CYS A 105 -1.34 -0.55 1.00
N ILE A 106 -2.00 -1.26 0.09
CA ILE A 106 -3.24 -0.86 -0.57
C ILE A 106 -4.34 -1.77 -0.07
N SER A 107 -5.37 -1.21 0.56
CA SER A 107 -6.50 -1.96 1.15
C SER A 107 -7.28 -2.80 0.14
N ASN A 108 -7.22 -2.43 -1.13
CA ASN A 108 -7.83 -3.17 -2.22
C ASN A 108 -6.76 -3.81 -3.13
N TYR A 109 -6.63 -5.14 -3.05
CA TYR A 109 -5.65 -5.90 -3.82
C TYR A 109 -5.82 -5.73 -5.34
N SER A 110 -7.06 -5.70 -5.84
CA SER A 110 -7.34 -5.51 -7.27
C SER A 110 -6.88 -4.13 -7.76
N ASN A 111 -7.02 -3.09 -6.95
CA ASN A 111 -6.52 -1.75 -7.29
C ASN A 111 -4.99 -1.70 -7.36
N ALA A 112 -4.28 -2.46 -6.51
CA ALA A 112 -2.84 -2.61 -6.61
C ALA A 112 -2.43 -3.25 -7.95
N ILE A 113 -3.09 -4.34 -8.35
CA ILE A 113 -2.85 -4.98 -9.65
C ILE A 113 -3.14 -4.03 -10.80
N ASN A 114 -4.30 -3.36 -10.77
CA ASN A 114 -4.71 -2.41 -11.81
C ASN A 114 -3.70 -1.27 -11.96
N PHE A 115 -3.18 -0.75 -10.85
CA PHE A 115 -2.14 0.28 -10.87
C PHE A 115 -0.89 -0.19 -11.62
N LYS A 116 -0.39 -1.38 -11.30
CA LYS A 116 0.77 -1.96 -12.00
C LYS A 116 0.53 -2.08 -13.50
N GLN A 117 -0.63 -2.63 -13.90
CA GLN A 117 -0.99 -2.79 -15.32
C GLN A 117 -1.06 -1.47 -16.07
N ILE A 118 -1.60 -0.42 -15.45
CA ILE A 118 -1.67 0.92 -16.05
C ILE A 118 -0.26 1.44 -16.34
N ILE A 119 0.67 1.31 -15.39
CA ILE A 119 2.06 1.77 -15.58
C ILE A 119 2.80 0.94 -16.63
N GLU A 120 2.64 -0.38 -16.63
CA GLU A 120 3.24 -1.25 -17.65
C GLU A 120 2.75 -0.91 -19.06
N ASN A 121 1.47 -0.57 -19.21
CA ASN A 121 0.90 -0.14 -20.50
C ASN A 121 1.38 1.25 -20.96
N MET A 122 1.82 2.13 -20.05
CA MET A 122 2.42 3.42 -20.42
C MET A 122 3.87 3.29 -20.93
N ASN A 123 4.49 2.13 -20.71
CA ASN A 123 5.87 1.84 -21.11
C ASN A 123 5.99 1.11 -22.45
N ASN A 124 4.86 0.63 -23.00
CA ASN A 124 4.74 0.04 -24.34
C ASN A 124 4.40 1.09 -25.39
#